data_AF-A0A7C5HG57-F1
#
_entry.id   AF-A0A7C5HG57-F1
#
_cell.length_a   1.000
_cell.length_b   1.000
_cell.length_c   1.000
_cell.angle_alpha   90.00
_cell.angle_beta   90.00
_cell.angle_gamma   90.00
#
_symmetry.space_group_name_H-M   'P 1'
#
loop_
_entity.id
_entity.type
_entity.pdbx_description
1 polymer ?
#
loop_
_entity_poly.entity_id
_entity_poly.type
_entity_poly.pdbx_seq_one_letter_code
_entity_poly.pdbx_strand_id
1 'polypeptide(L)'
;MKWVLIETLKDTTDSMRAEKTKKIQDDLQKLDSLIQSNLSVISEQLPSKELVLFMGRLSRRHPDNVLLRLQLGRVFMKINDLDRAEIMFKKVLNMYPQSFVGHYFLAEVYKKKKNYDAALNEYEIARKLNPTDEDVLKKMVNIVPEKEQSRIIDELGQELKAYPERTFLQKYISLLKEKYHKKGDSQ
;
A
#
# COMPACT_ATOMS: atom_id res chain seq x y z
N MET A 1 17.09 34.23 -40.62
CA MET A 1 17.79 34.23 -39.31
C MET A 1 16.88 34.28 -38.08
N LYS A 2 15.58 34.63 -38.17
CA LYS A 2 14.68 34.76 -37.00
C LYS A 2 14.13 33.44 -36.43
N TRP A 3 14.27 32.32 -37.16
CA TRP A 3 13.72 31.01 -36.80
C TRP A 3 14.61 30.20 -35.85
N VAL A 4 15.94 30.20 -36.05
CA VAL A 4 16.91 29.44 -35.22
C VAL A 4 17.01 29.97 -33.78
N LEU A 5 16.72 31.26 -33.57
CA LEU A 5 16.70 31.88 -32.24
C LEU A 5 15.50 31.46 -31.38
N ILE A 6 14.38 31.07 -32.00
CA ILE A 6 13.15 30.69 -31.27
C ILE A 6 13.24 29.24 -30.79
N GLU A 7 13.83 28.33 -31.58
CA GLU A 7 14.08 26.94 -31.16
C GLU A 7 15.11 26.87 -30.03
N THR A 8 16.21 27.62 -30.14
CA THR A 8 17.25 27.63 -29.08
C THR A 8 16.76 28.26 -27.77
N LEU A 9 15.91 29.30 -27.82
CA LEU A 9 15.27 29.86 -26.63
C LEU A 9 14.25 28.89 -26.00
N LYS A 10 13.53 28.11 -26.81
CA LYS A 10 12.55 27.12 -26.32
C LYS A 10 13.25 25.92 -25.66
N ASP A 11 14.28 25.39 -26.30
CA ASP A 11 15.11 24.30 -25.76
C ASP A 11 15.85 24.69 -24.48
N THR A 12 16.32 25.94 -24.38
CA THR A 12 16.96 26.43 -23.15
C THR A 12 15.96 26.63 -22.02
N THR A 13 14.73 27.10 -22.28
CA THR A 13 13.67 27.12 -21.26
C THR A 13 13.21 25.74 -20.81
N ASP A 14 13.13 24.78 -21.73
CA ASP A 14 12.69 23.43 -21.40
C ASP A 14 13.79 22.64 -20.68
N SER A 15 15.06 22.83 -21.05
CA SER A 15 16.23 22.32 -20.33
C SER A 15 16.34 22.92 -18.91
N MET A 16 16.19 24.24 -18.76
CA MET A 16 16.20 24.90 -17.44
C MET A 16 15.00 24.46 -16.57
N ARG A 17 13.83 24.22 -17.16
CA ARG A 17 12.67 23.65 -16.45
C ARG A 17 12.93 22.21 -16.01
N ALA A 18 13.49 21.38 -16.89
CA ALA A 18 13.84 20.00 -16.58
C ALA A 18 14.90 19.91 -15.46
N GLU A 19 15.92 20.76 -15.50
CA GLU A 19 16.97 20.82 -14.48
C GLU A 19 16.45 21.33 -13.13
N LYS A 20 15.58 22.35 -13.15
CA LYS A 20 14.91 22.85 -11.94
C LYS A 20 13.96 21.79 -11.35
N THR A 21 13.29 21.00 -12.20
CA THR A 21 12.38 19.92 -11.80
C THR A 21 13.17 18.76 -11.19
N LYS A 22 14.31 18.39 -11.79
CA LYS A 22 15.23 17.37 -11.26
C LYS A 22 15.79 17.79 -9.91
N LYS A 23 16.22 19.05 -9.75
CA LYS A 23 16.71 19.57 -8.47
C LYS A 23 15.62 19.54 -7.38
N ILE A 24 14.39 19.94 -7.72
CA ILE A 24 13.24 19.83 -6.81
C ILE A 24 12.99 18.36 -6.45
N GLN A 25 13.11 17.44 -7.40
CA GLN A 25 12.93 16.01 -7.18
C GLN A 25 14.01 15.41 -6.27
N ASP A 26 15.28 15.80 -6.46
CA ASP A 26 16.39 15.39 -5.61
C ASP A 26 16.27 15.96 -4.19
N ASP A 27 15.83 17.22 -4.06
CA ASP A 27 15.58 17.87 -2.77
C ASP A 27 14.36 17.26 -2.07
N LEU A 28 13.32 16.86 -2.80
CA LEU A 28 12.18 16.09 -2.29
C LEU A 28 12.60 14.69 -1.84
N GLN A 29 13.50 14.03 -2.57
CA GLN A 29 13.98 12.69 -2.24
C GLN A 29 14.89 12.71 -0.99
N LYS A 30 15.71 13.75 -0.85
CA LYS A 30 16.47 14.02 0.39
C LYS A 30 15.56 14.38 1.56
N LEU A 31 14.53 15.20 1.32
CA LEU A 31 13.53 15.52 2.33
C LEU A 31 12.73 14.27 2.74
N ASP A 32 12.42 13.38 1.79
CA ASP A 32 11.77 12.09 2.04
C ASP A 32 12.67 11.18 2.89
N SER A 33 13.95 11.08 2.56
CA SER A 33 14.95 10.35 3.36
C SER A 33 15.04 10.88 4.80
N LEU A 34 15.07 12.20 4.97
CA LEU A 34 15.10 12.87 6.28
C LEU A 34 13.79 12.70 7.04
N ILE A 35 12.65 12.79 6.36
CA ILE A 35 11.34 12.54 6.94
C ILE A 35 11.21 11.08 7.35
N GLN A 36 11.69 10.11 6.56
CA GLN A 36 11.67 8.69 6.95
C GLN A 36 12.58 8.39 8.13
N SER A 37 13.84 8.87 8.09
CA SER A 37 14.80 8.75 9.18
C SER A 37 14.23 9.32 10.47
N ASN A 38 13.72 10.55 10.41
CA ASN A 38 13.16 11.22 11.58
C ASN A 38 11.84 10.60 12.01
N LEU A 39 10.91 10.26 11.10
CA LEU A 39 9.64 9.64 11.47
C LEU A 39 9.82 8.26 12.08
N SER A 40 10.79 7.45 11.63
CA SER A 40 11.07 6.15 12.25
C SER A 40 11.43 6.35 13.72
N VAL A 41 12.45 7.17 13.98
CA VAL A 41 12.93 7.49 15.35
C VAL A 41 11.85 8.18 16.19
N ILE A 42 11.13 9.14 15.62
CA ILE A 42 10.07 9.89 16.30
C ILE A 42 8.86 8.99 16.59
N SER A 43 8.51 8.05 15.70
CA SER A 43 7.36 7.15 15.91
C SER A 43 7.59 6.07 16.97
N GLU A 44 8.86 5.79 17.25
CA GLU A 44 9.31 4.93 18.35
C GLU A 44 9.33 5.69 19.69
N GLN A 45 9.65 6.99 19.68
CA GLN A 45 9.84 7.78 20.89
C GLN A 45 8.63 8.61 21.33
N LEU A 46 7.76 9.04 20.40
CA LEU A 46 6.61 9.88 20.73
C LEU A 46 5.35 9.05 21.05
N PRO A 47 4.57 9.46 22.06
CA PRO A 47 3.19 9.04 22.21
C PRO A 47 2.41 9.33 20.92
N SER A 48 1.58 8.37 20.51
CA SER A 48 0.95 8.39 19.19
C SER A 48 0.10 9.64 18.90
N LYS A 49 -0.41 10.34 19.93
CA LYS A 49 -1.17 11.60 19.78
C LYS A 49 -0.28 12.78 19.34
N GLU A 50 0.94 12.87 19.86
CA GLU A 50 1.89 13.94 19.52
C GLU A 50 2.45 13.75 18.11
N LEU A 51 2.67 12.49 17.73
CA LEU A 51 3.04 12.11 16.37
C LEU A 51 1.97 12.54 15.35
N VAL A 52 0.68 12.32 15.64
CA VAL A 52 -0.42 12.79 14.77
C VAL A 52 -0.39 14.32 14.59
N LEU A 53 -0.17 15.07 15.67
CA LEU A 53 -0.08 16.54 15.61
C LEU A 53 1.11 17.02 14.79
N PHE A 54 2.28 16.41 14.98
CA PHE A 54 3.49 16.71 14.22
C PHE A 54 3.28 16.42 12.73
N MET A 55 2.80 15.23 12.39
CA MET A 55 2.56 14.82 11.01
C MET A 55 1.44 15.63 10.34
N GLY A 56 0.41 16.05 11.09
CA GLY A 56 -0.64 16.94 10.58
C GLY A 56 -0.13 18.33 10.22
N ARG A 57 0.88 18.86 10.94
CA ARG A 57 1.57 20.11 10.54
C ARG A 57 2.40 19.91 9.27
N LEU A 58 3.13 18.81 9.17
CA LEU A 58 3.92 18.49 7.96
C LEU A 58 3.04 18.30 6.73
N SER A 59 1.90 17.61 6.88
CA SER A 59 1.02 17.31 5.74
C SER A 59 0.38 18.56 5.16
N ARG A 60 0.15 19.60 5.97
CA ARG A 60 -0.31 20.90 5.47
C ARG A 60 0.74 21.63 4.62
N ARG A 61 2.03 21.44 4.90
CA ARG A 61 3.13 22.05 4.14
C ARG A 61 3.46 21.26 2.88
N HIS A 62 3.18 19.97 2.89
CA HIS A 62 3.44 19.05 1.78
C HIS A 62 2.16 18.28 1.45
N PRO A 63 1.11 18.96 0.94
CA PRO A 63 -0.18 18.35 0.72
C PRO A 63 -0.08 17.16 -0.20
N ASP A 64 0.81 17.17 -1.21
CA ASP A 64 0.93 16.13 -2.23
C ASP A 64 1.91 15.00 -1.89
N ASN A 65 2.57 15.03 -0.72
CA ASN A 65 3.49 13.98 -0.34
C ASN A 65 2.74 12.69 0.05
N VAL A 66 2.81 11.67 -0.80
CA VAL A 66 2.09 10.40 -0.60
C VAL A 66 2.70 9.56 0.51
N LEU A 67 4.02 9.59 0.65
CA LEU A 67 4.70 8.89 1.73
C LEU A 67 4.22 9.40 3.10
N LEU A 68 4.06 10.71 3.25
CA LEU A 68 3.56 11.30 4.49
C LEU A 68 2.12 10.88 4.80
N ARG A 69 1.26 10.77 3.77
CA ARG A 69 -0.11 10.23 3.93
C ARG A 69 -0.11 8.76 4.33
N LEU A 70 0.76 7.96 3.72
CA LEU A 70 0.93 6.55 4.06
C LEU A 70 1.36 6.38 5.51
N GLN A 71 2.35 7.16 5.96
CA GLN A 71 2.78 7.13 7.36
C GLN A 71 1.66 7.59 8.30
N LEU A 72 0.93 8.66 7.97
CA LEU A 72 -0.23 9.10 8.74
C LEU A 72 -1.28 7.99 8.88
N GLY A 73 -1.59 7.28 7.79
CA GLY A 73 -2.50 6.13 7.82
C GLY A 73 -2.04 5.05 8.79
N ARG A 74 -0.75 4.69 8.77
CA ARG A 74 -0.15 3.71 9.70
C ARG A 74 -0.22 4.16 11.15
N VAL A 75 0.01 5.45 11.42
CA VAL A 75 -0.12 6.02 12.77
C VAL A 75 -1.57 5.98 13.25
N PHE A 76 -2.53 6.33 12.38
CA PHE A 76 -3.95 6.21 12.70
C PHE A 76 -4.34 4.75 13.01
N MET A 77 -3.82 3.77 12.27
CA MET A 77 -3.99 2.35 12.61
C MET A 77 -3.40 1.97 13.98
N LYS A 78 -2.21 2.50 14.32
CA LYS A 78 -1.54 2.22 15.62
C LYS A 78 -2.37 2.73 16.79
N ILE A 79 -3.12 3.83 16.62
CA ILE A 79 -4.03 4.37 17.64
C ILE A 79 -5.47 3.87 17.53
N ASN A 80 -5.72 2.88 16.67
CA ASN A 80 -7.04 2.32 16.41
C ASN A 80 -8.07 3.33 15.86
N ASP A 81 -7.61 4.42 15.26
CA ASP A 81 -8.46 5.36 14.53
C ASP A 81 -8.60 4.90 13.07
N LEU A 82 -9.43 3.88 12.89
CA LEU A 82 -9.53 3.16 11.62
C LEU A 82 -10.19 4.01 10.52
N ASP A 83 -11.05 4.95 10.88
CA ASP A 83 -11.72 5.82 9.92
C ASP A 83 -10.75 6.83 9.30
N ARG A 84 -9.89 7.48 10.12
CA ARG A 84 -8.86 8.36 9.56
C ARG A 84 -7.78 7.57 8.81
N ALA A 85 -7.45 6.36 9.27
CA ALA A 85 -6.55 5.49 8.52
C ALA A 85 -7.08 5.17 7.12
N GLU A 86 -8.36 4.78 7.03
CA GLU A 86 -9.04 4.51 5.76
C GLU A 86 -8.96 5.70 4.80
N ILE A 87 -9.27 6.91 5.29
CA ILE A 87 -9.19 8.14 4.49
C ILE A 87 -7.78 8.37 3.95
N MET A 88 -6.74 8.13 4.76
CA MET A 88 -5.36 8.34 4.32
C MET A 88 -4.96 7.35 3.22
N PHE A 89 -5.27 6.06 3.36
CA PHE A 89 -4.94 5.07 2.34
C PHE A 89 -5.76 5.25 1.06
N LYS A 90 -7.04 5.64 1.17
CA LYS A 90 -7.84 6.04 -0.01
C LYS A 90 -7.22 7.22 -0.76
N LYS A 91 -6.67 8.21 -0.05
CA LYS A 91 -5.93 9.32 -0.69
C LYS A 91 -4.65 8.85 -1.37
N VAL A 92 -3.92 7.92 -0.76
CA VAL A 92 -2.75 7.28 -1.40
C VAL A 92 -3.17 6.60 -2.71
N LEU A 93 -4.26 5.83 -2.70
CA LEU A 93 -4.77 5.12 -3.87
C LEU A 93 -5.37 6.03 -4.93
N ASN A 94 -5.93 7.19 -4.56
CA ASN A 94 -6.36 8.19 -5.53
C ASN A 94 -5.18 8.76 -6.34
N MET A 95 -4.02 8.88 -5.71
CA MET A 95 -2.80 9.39 -6.38
C MET A 95 -2.03 8.28 -7.09
N TYR A 96 -2.02 7.08 -6.51
CA TYR A 96 -1.34 5.90 -7.03
C TYR A 96 -2.27 4.69 -6.97
N PRO A 97 -3.17 4.52 -7.96
CA PRO A 97 -4.17 3.46 -7.98
C PRO A 97 -3.60 2.03 -8.07
N GLN A 98 -2.32 1.88 -8.41
CA GLN A 98 -1.62 0.59 -8.45
C GLN A 98 -0.60 0.44 -7.31
N SER A 99 -0.78 1.20 -6.22
CA SER A 99 0.11 1.09 -5.06
C SER A 99 -0.18 -0.19 -4.28
N PHE A 100 0.71 -1.17 -4.39
CA PHE A 100 0.69 -2.39 -3.57
C PHE A 100 0.48 -2.06 -2.08
N VAL A 101 1.30 -1.14 -1.56
CA VAL A 101 1.30 -0.76 -0.15
C VAL A 101 0.00 -0.06 0.25
N GLY A 102 -0.59 0.73 -0.65
CA GLY A 102 -1.90 1.37 -0.45
C GLY A 102 -3.01 0.34 -0.28
N HIS A 103 -3.12 -0.63 -1.21
CA HIS A 103 -4.11 -1.71 -1.14
C HIS A 103 -3.89 -2.61 0.07
N TYR A 104 -2.63 -2.98 0.36
CA TYR A 104 -2.29 -3.79 1.53
C TYR A 104 -2.75 -3.16 2.84
N PHE A 105 -2.43 -1.87 3.07
CA PHE A 105 -2.81 -1.23 4.32
C PHE A 105 -4.30 -0.90 4.38
N LEU A 106 -4.96 -0.61 3.26
CA LEU A 106 -6.41 -0.45 3.23
C LEU A 106 -7.11 -1.77 3.60
N ALA A 107 -6.60 -2.90 3.11
CA ALA A 107 -7.07 -4.23 3.51
C ALA A 107 -6.87 -4.48 5.02
N GLU A 108 -5.72 -4.11 5.59
CA GLU A 108 -5.46 -4.23 7.02
C GLU A 108 -6.42 -3.35 7.86
N VAL A 109 -6.77 -2.15 7.38
CA VAL A 109 -7.80 -1.29 8.00
C VAL A 109 -9.15 -2.01 7.98
N TYR A 110 -9.60 -2.49 6.82
CA TYR A 110 -10.89 -3.18 6.72
C TYR A 110 -10.94 -4.45 7.56
N LYS A 111 -9.85 -5.21 7.63
CA LYS A 111 -9.73 -6.36 8.52
C LYS A 111 -9.88 -5.96 9.98
N LYS A 112 -9.22 -4.88 10.43
CA LYS A 112 -9.37 -4.36 11.80
C LYS A 112 -10.79 -3.87 12.08
N LYS A 113 -11.49 -3.34 11.07
CA LYS A 113 -12.93 -2.98 11.13
C LYS A 113 -13.85 -4.22 11.05
N LYS A 114 -13.30 -5.44 10.94
CA LYS A 114 -14.01 -6.71 10.71
C LYS A 114 -14.84 -6.74 9.43
N ASN A 115 -14.58 -5.82 8.49
CA ASN A 115 -15.15 -5.85 7.16
C ASN A 115 -14.28 -6.76 6.27
N TYR A 116 -14.46 -8.08 6.43
CA TYR A 116 -13.62 -9.07 5.77
C TYR A 116 -13.81 -9.11 4.26
N ASP A 117 -15.02 -8.81 3.76
CA ASP A 117 -15.29 -8.75 2.32
C ASP A 117 -14.46 -7.63 1.65
N ALA A 118 -14.50 -6.42 2.22
CA ALA A 118 -13.69 -5.31 1.71
C ALA A 118 -12.18 -5.56 1.89
N ALA A 119 -11.77 -6.18 3.00
CA ALA A 119 -10.38 -6.53 3.22
C ALA A 119 -9.88 -7.54 2.18
N LEU A 120 -10.69 -8.56 1.86
CA LEU A 120 -10.33 -9.59 0.89
C LEU A 120 -10.14 -9.00 -0.51
N ASN A 121 -11.06 -8.14 -0.95
CA ASN A 121 -10.96 -7.44 -2.23
C ASN A 121 -9.65 -6.65 -2.36
N GLU A 122 -9.29 -5.87 -1.33
CA GLU A 122 -8.08 -5.06 -1.32
C GLU A 122 -6.80 -5.94 -1.28
N TYR A 123 -6.81 -7.04 -0.52
CA TYR A 123 -5.70 -8.00 -0.55
C TYR A 123 -5.57 -8.71 -1.90
N GLU A 124 -6.66 -9.04 -2.59
CA GLU A 124 -6.59 -9.61 -3.94
C GLU A 124 -5.93 -8.66 -4.94
N ILE A 125 -6.24 -7.36 -4.85
CA ILE A 125 -5.59 -6.34 -5.68
C ILE A 125 -4.10 -6.26 -5.33
N ALA A 126 -3.76 -6.19 -4.03
CA ALA A 126 -2.37 -6.19 -3.58
C ALA A 126 -1.61 -7.44 -4.08
N ARG A 127 -2.22 -8.62 -4.00
CA ARG A 127 -1.64 -9.88 -4.52
C ARG A 127 -1.38 -9.82 -6.02
N LYS A 128 -2.30 -9.25 -6.80
CA LYS A 128 -2.09 -9.08 -8.26
C LYS A 128 -0.94 -8.12 -8.56
N LEU A 129 -0.77 -7.08 -7.75
CA LEU A 129 0.30 -6.08 -7.89
C LEU A 129 1.68 -6.60 -7.44
N ASN A 130 1.72 -7.48 -6.44
CA ASN A 130 2.94 -8.16 -5.99
C ASN A 130 2.68 -9.65 -5.73
N PRO A 131 2.69 -10.49 -6.78
CA PRO A 131 2.29 -11.90 -6.67
C PRO A 131 3.26 -12.78 -5.88
N THR A 132 4.47 -12.30 -5.62
CA THR A 132 5.49 -13.00 -4.82
C THR A 132 5.42 -12.66 -3.33
N ASP A 133 4.57 -11.70 -2.94
CA ASP A 133 4.38 -11.36 -1.53
C ASP A 133 3.50 -12.40 -0.83
N GLU A 134 4.17 -13.31 -0.15
CA GLU A 134 3.56 -14.36 0.65
C GLU A 134 2.76 -13.83 1.84
N ASP A 135 3.08 -12.65 2.38
CA ASP A 135 2.43 -12.14 3.57
C ASP A 135 0.97 -11.78 3.28
N VAL A 136 0.66 -11.29 2.07
CA VAL A 136 -0.72 -11.05 1.62
C VAL A 136 -1.56 -12.32 1.73
N LEU A 137 -1.05 -13.43 1.21
CA LEU A 137 -1.74 -14.73 1.26
C LEU A 137 -1.95 -15.20 2.70
N LYS A 138 -0.96 -15.05 3.58
CA LYS A 138 -1.12 -15.37 5.02
C LYS A 138 -2.23 -14.54 5.66
N LYS A 139 -2.35 -13.26 5.31
CA LYS A 139 -3.44 -12.40 5.82
C LYS A 139 -4.80 -12.88 5.30
N MET A 140 -4.89 -13.19 4.01
CA MET A 140 -6.13 -13.67 3.37
C MET A 140 -6.64 -14.96 4.00
N VAL A 141 -5.78 -15.98 4.20
CA VAL A 141 -6.19 -17.28 4.79
C VAL A 141 -7.02 -17.13 6.07
N ASN A 142 -6.66 -16.16 6.92
CA ASN A 142 -7.34 -15.94 8.18
C ASN A 142 -8.76 -15.34 8.00
N ILE A 143 -8.96 -14.54 6.96
CA ILE A 143 -10.20 -13.76 6.77
C ILE A 143 -11.11 -14.28 5.65
N VAL A 144 -10.64 -15.17 4.77
CA VAL A 144 -11.44 -15.71 3.66
C VAL A 144 -12.70 -16.39 4.23
N PRO A 145 -13.91 -15.93 3.84
CA PRO A 145 -15.16 -16.54 4.26
C PRO A 145 -15.35 -17.89 3.58
N GLU A 146 -16.04 -18.81 4.25
CA GLU A 146 -16.21 -20.20 3.81
C GLU A 146 -16.79 -20.32 2.40
N LYS A 147 -17.82 -19.52 2.11
CA LYS A 147 -18.46 -19.42 0.79
C LYS A 147 -17.48 -19.08 -0.36
N GLU A 148 -16.34 -18.45 -0.05
CA GLU A 148 -15.32 -18.08 -1.04
C GLU A 148 -14.09 -18.99 -1.04
N GLN A 149 -13.94 -19.89 -0.06
CA GLN A 149 -12.75 -20.73 0.05
C GLN A 149 -12.53 -21.60 -1.18
N SER A 150 -13.60 -22.21 -1.73
CA SER A 150 -13.49 -23.01 -2.96
C SER A 150 -12.99 -22.18 -4.14
N ARG A 151 -13.57 -20.98 -4.36
CA ARG A 151 -13.15 -20.06 -5.44
C ARG A 151 -11.67 -19.73 -5.32
N ILE A 152 -11.23 -19.32 -4.13
CA ILE A 152 -9.83 -18.93 -3.91
C ILE A 152 -8.89 -20.14 -4.10
N ILE A 153 -9.26 -21.33 -3.62
CA ILE A 153 -8.47 -22.56 -3.81
C ILE A 153 -8.32 -22.87 -5.31
N ASP A 154 -9.40 -22.78 -6.08
CA ASP A 154 -9.38 -23.06 -7.51
C ASP A 154 -8.52 -22.04 -8.26
N GLU A 155 -8.65 -20.74 -7.93
CA GLU A 155 -7.81 -19.67 -8.50
C GLU A 155 -6.32 -19.89 -8.22
N LEU A 156 -5.95 -20.17 -6.96
CA LEU A 156 -4.56 -20.46 -6.61
C LEU A 156 -4.06 -21.74 -7.28
N GLY A 157 -4.94 -22.73 -7.47
CA GLY A 157 -4.63 -23.96 -8.18
C GLY A 157 -4.36 -23.73 -9.68
N GLN A 158 -5.14 -22.86 -10.33
CA GLN A 158 -4.89 -22.45 -11.71
C GLN A 158 -3.59 -21.65 -11.82
N GLU A 159 -3.32 -20.75 -10.88
CA GLU A 159 -2.08 -19.98 -10.84
C GLU A 159 -0.86 -20.88 -10.67
N LEU A 160 -0.92 -21.86 -9.76
CA LEU A 160 0.17 -22.82 -9.56
C LEU A 160 0.41 -23.69 -10.81
N LYS A 161 -0.65 -24.03 -11.57
CA LYS A 161 -0.48 -24.74 -12.85
C LYS A 161 0.21 -23.87 -13.90
N ALA A 162 -0.11 -22.58 -13.94
CA ALA A 162 0.51 -21.62 -14.86
C ALA A 162 1.95 -21.26 -14.46
N TYR A 163 2.22 -21.23 -13.16
CA TYR A 163 3.49 -20.84 -12.54
C TYR A 163 3.94 -21.92 -11.52
N PRO A 164 4.41 -23.09 -11.96
CA PRO A 164 4.76 -24.22 -11.08
C PRO A 164 5.87 -23.91 -10.07
N GLU A 165 6.70 -22.91 -10.34
CA GLU A 165 7.76 -22.44 -9.45
C GLU A 165 7.23 -21.73 -8.21
N ARG A 166 5.97 -21.28 -8.21
CA ARG A 166 5.29 -20.66 -7.04
C ARG A 166 4.85 -21.71 -6.03
N THR A 167 5.80 -22.54 -5.60
CA THR A 167 5.56 -23.67 -4.68
C THR A 167 4.94 -23.23 -3.36
N PHE A 168 5.17 -21.99 -2.93
CA PHE A 168 4.51 -21.41 -1.75
C PHE A 168 2.98 -21.48 -1.84
N LEU A 169 2.38 -21.40 -3.04
CA LEU A 169 0.92 -21.51 -3.24
C LEU A 169 0.35 -22.85 -2.73
N GLN A 170 1.12 -23.94 -2.79
CA GLN A 170 0.71 -25.24 -2.27
C GLN A 170 0.41 -25.17 -0.77
N LYS A 171 1.26 -24.48 -0.02
CA LYS A 171 1.08 -24.25 1.42
C LYS A 171 -0.22 -23.50 1.70
N TYR A 172 -0.53 -22.45 0.95
CA TYR A 172 -1.74 -21.66 1.14
C TYR A 172 -3.02 -22.43 0.77
N ILE A 173 -2.99 -23.17 -0.34
CA ILE A 173 -4.09 -24.07 -0.72
C ILE A 173 -4.34 -25.10 0.38
N SER A 174 -3.28 -25.70 0.93
CA SER A 174 -3.41 -26.67 2.03
C SER A 174 -4.04 -26.04 3.28
N LEU A 175 -3.61 -24.84 3.67
CA LEU A 175 -4.17 -24.13 4.83
C LEU A 175 -5.65 -23.79 4.64
N LEU A 176 -6.06 -23.37 3.44
CA LEU A 176 -7.46 -23.11 3.12
C LEU A 176 -8.30 -24.39 3.16
N LYS A 177 -7.79 -25.50 2.62
CA LYS A 177 -8.45 -26.81 2.67
C LYS A 177 -8.62 -27.33 4.10
N GLU A 178 -7.59 -27.21 4.94
CA GLU A 178 -7.67 -27.63 6.34
C GLU A 178 -8.72 -26.83 7.11
N LYS A 179 -8.76 -25.50 6.90
CA LYS A 179 -9.76 -24.61 7.49
C LYS A 179 -11.18 -24.98 7.04
N TYR A 180 -11.35 -25.40 5.78
CA TYR A 180 -12.61 -25.85 5.21
C TYR A 180 -13.11 -27.14 5.88
N HIS A 181 -12.25 -28.16 6.02
CA HIS A 181 -12.65 -29.47 6.55
C HIS A 181 -12.94 -29.45 8.06
N LYS A 182 -12.12 -28.75 8.87
CA LYS A 182 -12.30 -28.73 10.33
C LYS A 182 -13.64 -28.17 10.83
N LYS A 183 -14.38 -27.43 10.00
CA LYS A 183 -15.70 -26.88 10.36
C LYS A 183 -16.89 -27.70 9.83
N GLY A 184 -16.68 -28.49 8.77
CA GLY A 184 -17.69 -29.40 8.24
C GLY A 184 -17.97 -30.60 9.17
N ASP A 185 -16.96 -31.05 9.91
CA ASP A 185 -17.08 -32.19 10.85
C ASP A 185 -17.63 -31.79 12.24
N SER A 186 -18.02 -30.52 12.44
CA SER A 186 -18.54 -30.00 13.72
C SER A 186 -20.05 -29.75 13.72
N GLN A 187 -20.80 -30.30 12.75
CA GLN A 187 -22.27 -30.21 12.65
C GLN A 187 -22.94 -31.56 12.85
#